data_AF-I1CT53-F1
#
_entry.id   AF-I1CT53-F1
#
_cell.length_a   1.000
_cell.length_b   1.000
_cell.length_c   1.000
_cell.angle_alpha   90.00
_cell.angle_beta   90.00
_cell.angle_gamma   90.00
#
_symmetry.space_group_name_H-M   'P 1'
#
loop_
_entity.id
_entity.type
_entity.pdbx_description
1 polymer ?
#
loop_
_entity_poly.entity_id
_entity_poly.type
_entity_poly.pdbx_seq_one_letter_code
_entity_poly.pdbx_strand_id
1 'polypeptide(L)'
;MTVVNFIDANPSASVVEVTGHLLKQFHDLKISRSTVYNFMRSECNLSLKKADFHSIERNSPAKIDERYNWVCKWENTDMNFLTNCVFLDESAFNINMKRSRAWSRKGTRAIVTRPITRANTTSILGAISAAGLITVAFLKIDSR
;
A
#
# COMPACT_ATOMS: atom_id res chain seq x y z
N MET A 1 18.95 -13.11 -16.05
CA MET A 1 18.41 -12.69 -14.73
C MET A 1 17.26 -11.69 -14.89
N THR A 2 16.33 -11.95 -15.82
CA THR A 2 15.34 -10.93 -16.24
C THR A 2 14.12 -10.87 -15.33
N VAL A 3 13.62 -12.02 -14.87
CA VAL A 3 12.42 -12.09 -14.01
C VAL A 3 12.66 -11.40 -12.67
N VAL A 4 13.81 -11.61 -12.05
CA VAL A 4 14.18 -10.99 -10.77
C VAL A 4 14.25 -9.47 -10.91
N ASN A 5 14.93 -8.95 -11.93
CA ASN A 5 15.03 -7.49 -12.15
C ASN A 5 13.65 -6.85 -12.41
N PHE A 6 12.78 -7.52 -13.18
CA PHE A 6 11.43 -7.05 -13.43
C PHE A 6 10.59 -7.00 -12.14
N ILE A 7 10.72 -8.02 -11.28
CA ILE A 7 10.04 -8.09 -9.99
C ILE A 7 10.61 -7.09 -8.99
N ASP A 8 11.93 -6.89 -8.93
CA ASP A 8 12.56 -5.92 -8.03
C ASP A 8 12.09 -4.48 -8.38
N ALA A 9 11.90 -4.19 -9.67
CA ALA A 9 11.31 -2.92 -10.13
C ALA A 9 9.78 -2.85 -9.91
N ASN A 10 9.08 -3.98 -9.98
CA ASN A 10 7.62 -4.06 -9.84
C ASN A 10 7.18 -5.20 -8.90
N PRO A 11 7.38 -5.08 -7.57
CA PRO A 11 7.20 -6.22 -6.67
C PRO A 11 5.77 -6.78 -6.62
N SER A 12 4.76 -5.95 -6.92
CA SER A 12 3.35 -6.38 -6.96
C SER A 12 2.89 -6.91 -8.31
N ALA A 13 3.80 -7.11 -9.28
CA ALA A 13 3.45 -7.64 -10.58
C ALA A 13 2.81 -9.03 -10.47
N SER A 14 1.75 -9.22 -11.23
CA SER A 14 1.08 -10.49 -11.41
C SER A 14 1.92 -11.43 -12.28
N VAL A 15 1.68 -12.74 -12.14
CA VAL A 15 2.31 -13.75 -13.01
C VAL A 15 1.96 -13.51 -14.48
N VAL A 16 0.79 -12.92 -14.76
CA VAL A 16 0.38 -12.53 -16.13
C VAL A 16 1.29 -11.44 -16.68
N GLU A 17 1.56 -10.40 -15.91
CA GLU A 17 2.47 -9.32 -16.31
C GLU A 17 3.90 -9.83 -16.51
N VAL A 18 4.39 -10.71 -15.62
CA VAL A 18 5.70 -11.36 -15.76
C VAL A 18 5.74 -12.23 -17.03
N THR A 19 4.69 -13.00 -17.30
CA THR A 19 4.59 -13.83 -18.51
C THR A 19 4.59 -12.95 -19.75
N GLY A 20 3.82 -11.86 -19.77
CA GLY A 20 3.80 -10.90 -20.87
C GLY A 20 5.15 -10.23 -21.10
N HIS A 21 5.89 -9.91 -20.04
CA HIS A 21 7.26 -9.40 -20.13
C HIS A 21 8.20 -10.43 -20.79
N LEU A 22 8.10 -11.71 -20.41
CA LEU A 22 8.90 -12.78 -21.00
C LEU A 22 8.58 -13.00 -22.48
N LEU A 23 7.30 -13.04 -22.86
CA LEU A 23 6.88 -13.21 -24.25
C LEU A 23 7.33 -12.05 -25.16
N LYS A 24 7.36 -10.82 -24.63
CA LYS A 24 7.88 -9.65 -25.36
C LYS A 24 9.39 -9.72 -25.58
N GLN A 25 10.13 -10.29 -24.64
CA GLN A 25 11.58 -10.40 -24.74
C GLN A 25 12.03 -11.61 -25.58
N PHE A 26 11.21 -12.66 -25.61
CA PHE A 26 11.48 -13.91 -26.33
C PHE A 26 10.30 -14.26 -27.23
N HIS A 27 10.35 -13.82 -28.49
CA HIS A 27 9.22 -13.87 -29.43
C HIS A 27 8.67 -15.28 -29.72
N ASP A 28 9.51 -16.32 -29.67
CA ASP A 28 9.12 -17.71 -29.96
C ASP A 28 8.81 -18.53 -28.69
N LEU A 29 8.82 -17.90 -27.53
CA LEU A 29 8.65 -18.58 -26.25
C LEU A 29 7.18 -19.00 -26.06
N LYS A 30 6.91 -20.31 -25.99
CA LYS A 30 5.60 -20.85 -25.60
C LYS A 30 5.65 -21.39 -24.19
N ILE A 31 5.16 -20.62 -23.23
CA ILE A 31 5.19 -20.97 -21.81
C ILE A 31 3.84 -20.75 -21.15
N SER A 32 3.47 -21.65 -20.24
CA SER A 32 2.27 -21.52 -19.44
C SER A 32 2.51 -20.62 -18.22
N ARG A 33 1.43 -20.00 -17.70
CA ARG A 33 1.49 -19.20 -16.47
C ARG A 33 1.95 -20.02 -15.25
N SER A 34 1.57 -21.30 -15.17
CA SER A 34 2.00 -22.21 -14.11
C SER A 34 3.51 -22.50 -14.20
N THR A 35 4.04 -22.65 -15.42
CA THR A 35 5.49 -22.81 -15.63
C THR A 35 6.24 -21.58 -15.14
N VAL A 36 5.77 -20.38 -15.46
CA VAL A 36 6.37 -19.12 -14.97
C VAL A 36 6.30 -19.02 -13.45
N TYR A 37 5.16 -19.33 -12.85
CA TYR A 37 5.00 -19.32 -11.40
C TYR A 37 5.98 -20.28 -10.71
N ASN A 38 6.10 -21.51 -11.22
CA ASN A 38 7.02 -22.50 -10.67
C ASN A 38 8.47 -22.02 -10.81
N PHE A 39 8.86 -21.53 -11.98
CA PHE A 39 10.19 -20.96 -12.22
C PHE A 39 10.50 -19.79 -11.28
N MET A 40 9.55 -18.88 -11.05
CA MET A 40 9.69 -17.80 -10.07
C MET A 40 9.94 -18.33 -8.66
N ARG A 41 9.27 -19.41 -8.27
CA ARG A 41 9.35 -19.98 -6.92
C ARG A 41 10.59 -20.86 -6.71
N SER A 42 10.93 -21.71 -7.67
CA SER A 42 12.04 -22.67 -7.58
C SER A 42 13.36 -22.04 -8.01
N GLU A 43 13.43 -21.50 -9.22
CA GLU A 43 14.69 -21.04 -9.82
C GLU A 43 15.04 -19.61 -9.38
N CYS A 44 14.04 -18.74 -9.23
CA CYS A 44 14.27 -17.35 -8.80
C CYS A 44 14.21 -17.16 -7.28
N ASN A 45 13.89 -18.22 -6.51
CA ASN A 45 13.74 -18.17 -5.05
C ASN A 45 12.78 -17.05 -4.56
N LEU A 46 11.74 -16.75 -5.34
CA LEU A 46 10.73 -15.75 -4.99
C LEU A 46 9.58 -16.37 -4.20
N SER A 47 9.03 -15.59 -3.30
CA SER A 47 7.85 -15.93 -2.50
C SER A 47 6.84 -14.80 -2.52
N LEU A 48 5.57 -15.12 -2.69
CA LEU A 48 4.48 -14.14 -2.66
C LEU A 48 4.06 -13.91 -1.21
N LYS A 49 4.19 -12.68 -0.72
CA LYS A 49 3.87 -12.29 0.66
C LYS A 49 2.86 -11.17 0.69
N LYS A 50 2.22 -10.98 1.86
CA LYS A 50 1.47 -9.75 2.14
C LYS A 50 2.48 -8.60 2.14
N ALA A 51 2.19 -7.57 1.36
CA ALA A 51 3.05 -6.40 1.24
C ALA A 51 2.74 -5.42 2.36
N ASP A 52 3.79 -4.86 2.96
CA ASP A 52 3.67 -3.73 3.87
C ASP A 52 3.96 -2.44 3.10
N PHE A 53 2.99 -1.54 3.14
CA PHE A 53 3.05 -0.26 2.45
C PHE A 53 3.49 0.81 3.43
N HIS A 54 4.61 1.46 3.13
CA HIS A 54 5.10 2.59 3.91
C HIS A 54 5.01 3.85 3.06
N SER A 55 4.38 4.90 3.60
CA SER A 55 4.50 6.22 2.99
C SER A 55 5.88 6.80 3.32
N ILE A 56 6.59 7.23 2.27
CA ILE A 56 7.95 7.78 2.39
C ILE A 56 7.96 8.97 3.35
N GLU A 57 6.98 9.86 3.21
CA GLU A 57 6.90 11.11 3.98
C GLU A 57 6.69 10.89 5.49
N ARG A 58 5.96 9.83 5.88
CA ARG A 58 5.57 9.59 7.28
C ARG A 58 6.75 9.21 8.18
N ASN A 59 7.84 8.71 7.59
CA ASN A 59 9.03 8.28 8.32
C ASN A 59 10.22 9.25 8.16
N SER A 60 9.99 10.47 7.67
CA SER A 60 11.04 11.48 7.64
C SER A 60 11.38 11.96 9.06
N PRO A 61 12.66 12.25 9.37
CA PRO A 61 13.06 12.76 10.70
C PRO A 61 12.24 13.98 11.13
N ALA A 62 12.02 14.92 10.22
CA ALA A 62 11.20 16.11 10.47
C ALA A 62 9.75 15.75 10.91
N LYS A 63 9.10 14.77 10.26
CA LYS A 63 7.75 14.35 10.65
C LYS A 63 7.72 13.59 11.98
N ILE A 64 8.80 12.91 12.34
CA ILE A 64 8.93 12.27 13.65
C ILE A 64 9.03 13.36 14.74
N ASP A 65 9.86 14.38 14.54
CA ASP A 65 10.01 15.50 15.48
C ASP A 65 8.72 16.32 15.62
N GLU A 66 8.02 16.60 14.51
CA GLU A 66 6.71 17.25 14.54
C GLU A 66 5.69 16.47 15.40
N ARG A 67 5.67 15.14 15.27
CA ARG A 67 4.77 14.29 16.08
C ARG A 67 5.14 14.30 17.55
N TYR A 68 6.44 14.27 17.86
CA TYR A 68 6.92 14.36 19.24
C TYR A 68 6.50 15.69 19.88
N ASN A 69 6.78 16.80 19.21
CA ASN A 69 6.42 18.14 19.69
C ASN A 69 4.90 18.31 19.86
N TRP A 70 4.10 17.73 18.96
CA TRP A 70 2.64 17.73 19.08
C TRP A 70 2.19 16.99 20.34
N VAL A 71 2.73 15.79 20.61
CA VAL A 71 2.39 15.01 21.82
C VAL A 71 2.75 15.79 23.09
N CYS A 72 3.99 16.30 23.18
CA CYS A 72 4.43 17.07 24.35
C CYS A 72 3.57 18.32 24.58
N LYS A 73 3.13 18.99 23.51
CA LYS A 73 2.24 20.16 23.63
C LYS A 73 0.91 19.80 24.30
N TRP A 74 0.29 18.70 23.88
CA TRP A 74 -1.05 18.34 24.35
C TRP A 74 -1.05 17.55 25.66
N GLU A 75 0.05 16.88 25.99
CA GLU A 75 0.24 16.22 27.30
C GLU A 75 0.16 17.22 28.47
N ASN A 76 0.51 18.49 28.22
CA ASN A 76 0.41 19.57 29.22
C ASN A 76 -1.00 20.20 29.33
N THR A 77 -2.02 19.62 28.67
CA THR A 77 -3.40 20.12 28.68
C THR A 77 -4.34 19.12 29.37
N ASP A 78 -5.62 19.46 29.52
CA ASP A 78 -6.66 18.56 30.03
C ASP A 78 -7.17 17.57 28.97
N MET A 79 -6.45 17.41 27.84
CA MET A 79 -6.83 16.53 26.75
C MET A 79 -6.92 15.07 27.22
N ASN A 80 -8.09 14.47 27.03
CA ASN A 80 -8.39 13.09 27.34
C ASN A 80 -9.19 12.47 26.18
N PHE A 81 -8.52 11.58 25.45
CA PHE A 81 -9.07 10.87 24.29
C PHE A 81 -10.38 10.12 24.58
N LEU A 82 -10.67 9.81 25.85
CA LEU A 82 -11.87 9.09 26.27
C LEU A 82 -13.05 9.98 26.63
N THR A 83 -12.84 11.28 26.89
CA THR A 83 -13.91 12.12 27.47
C THR A 83 -14.14 13.43 26.75
N ASN A 84 -13.11 14.08 26.20
CA ASN A 84 -13.24 15.44 25.63
C ASN A 84 -12.71 15.55 24.19
N CYS A 85 -12.55 14.43 23.48
CA CYS A 85 -12.06 14.42 22.10
C CYS A 85 -13.07 13.82 21.12
N VAL A 86 -13.18 14.47 19.96
CA VAL A 86 -13.80 13.92 18.75
C VAL A 86 -12.73 13.83 17.69
N PHE A 87 -12.59 12.66 17.08
CA PHE A 87 -11.65 12.41 15.98
C PHE A 87 -12.39 12.50 14.66
N LEU A 88 -11.85 13.29 13.74
CA LEU A 88 -12.34 13.44 12.37
C LEU A 88 -11.31 12.85 11.42
N ASP A 89 -11.72 11.96 10.52
CA ASP A 89 -10.86 11.43 9.48
C ASP A 89 -11.63 11.21 8.18
N GLU A 90 -10.91 11.32 7.06
CA GLU A 90 -11.42 11.06 5.72
C GLU A 90 -10.77 9.79 5.17
N SER A 91 -11.59 8.77 4.90
CA SER A 91 -11.14 7.53 4.28
C SER A 91 -11.51 7.52 2.81
N ALA A 92 -10.49 7.53 1.96
CA ALA A 92 -10.62 7.42 0.51
C ALA A 92 -10.84 5.96 0.07
N PHE A 93 -11.97 5.67 -0.59
CA PHE A 93 -12.19 4.41 -1.29
C PHE A 93 -11.79 4.54 -2.75
N ASN A 94 -10.61 4.02 -3.07
CA ASN A 94 -10.13 3.96 -4.44
C ASN A 94 -10.66 2.68 -5.11
N ILE A 95 -11.49 2.85 -6.14
CA ILE A 95 -12.03 1.74 -6.95
C ILE A 95 -10.92 0.93 -7.66
N ASN A 96 -9.74 1.53 -7.87
CA ASN A 96 -8.58 0.86 -8.47
C ASN A 96 -7.67 0.22 -7.40
N MET A 97 -8.24 -0.65 -6.56
CA MET A 97 -7.48 -1.44 -5.59
C MET A 97 -6.47 -2.34 -6.31
N LYS A 98 -5.18 -1.99 -6.23
CA LYS A 98 -4.10 -2.88 -6.68
C LYS A 98 -3.86 -4.01 -5.66
N ARG A 99 -3.23 -5.10 -6.13
CA ARG A 99 -2.93 -6.29 -5.30
C ARG A 99 -2.15 -5.91 -4.03
N SER A 100 -2.64 -6.40 -2.88
CA SER A 100 -2.02 -6.28 -1.55
C SER A 100 -0.88 -7.27 -1.28
N ARG A 101 -0.51 -8.04 -2.31
CA ARG A 101 0.58 -9.03 -2.25
C ARG A 101 1.70 -8.65 -3.19
N ALA A 102 2.92 -8.88 -2.75
CA ALA A 102 4.12 -8.62 -3.52
C ALA A 102 5.09 -9.79 -3.41
N TRP A 103 5.90 -9.96 -4.44
CA TRP A 103 6.98 -10.91 -4.49
C TRP A 103 8.20 -10.35 -3.77
N SER A 104 8.81 -11.19 -2.95
CA SER A 104 10.13 -10.93 -2.37
C SER A 104 10.97 -12.19 -2.40
N ARG A 105 12.29 -12.03 -2.28
CA ARG A 105 13.19 -13.16 -2.07
C ARG A 105 12.76 -13.94 -0.83
N LYS A 106 12.88 -15.26 -0.90
CA LYS A 106 12.58 -16.13 0.25
C LYS A 106 13.42 -15.68 1.45
N GLY A 107 12.80 -15.61 2.62
CA GLY A 107 13.42 -15.07 3.84
C GLY A 107 13.35 -13.56 4.05
N THR A 108 13.03 -12.74 3.03
CA THR A 108 12.96 -11.27 3.19
C THR A 108 11.53 -10.72 3.24
N ARG A 109 11.31 -9.58 3.92
CA ARG A 109 10.01 -8.90 3.96
C ARG A 109 9.71 -8.26 2.59
N ALA A 110 8.48 -8.39 2.11
CA ALA A 110 8.04 -7.72 0.89
C ALA A 110 7.62 -6.27 1.22
N ILE A 111 8.50 -5.32 0.92
CA ILE A 111 8.25 -3.88 1.12
C ILE A 111 8.01 -3.26 -0.24
N VAL A 112 6.92 -2.49 -0.36
CA VAL A 112 6.54 -1.84 -1.62
C VAL A 112 6.36 -0.35 -1.40
N THR A 113 7.24 0.43 -1.99
CA THR A 113 7.18 1.88 -2.01
C THR A 113 6.41 2.35 -3.24
N ARG A 114 5.37 3.18 -3.08
CA ARG A 114 4.55 3.66 -4.20
C ARG A 114 4.14 5.13 -4.02
N PRO A 115 4.07 5.90 -5.12
CA PRO A 115 3.34 7.17 -5.13
C PRO A 115 1.83 6.91 -5.06
N ILE A 116 1.12 7.74 -4.30
CA ILE A 116 -0.34 7.64 -4.12
C ILE A 116 -0.99 8.25 -5.37
N THR A 117 -1.53 7.43 -6.28
CA THR A 117 -2.25 7.91 -7.47
C THR A 117 -3.75 8.01 -7.16
N ARG A 118 -4.30 9.23 -7.27
CA ARG A 118 -5.74 9.50 -7.10
C ARG A 118 -6.50 9.10 -8.36
N ALA A 119 -7.25 8.00 -8.31
CA ALA A 119 -8.34 7.74 -9.24
C ALA A 119 -9.63 8.42 -8.73
N ASN A 120 -10.74 8.38 -9.48
CA ASN A 120 -12.05 8.84 -8.99
C ASN A 120 -12.38 8.11 -7.69
N THR A 121 -12.31 8.86 -6.60
CA THR A 121 -12.33 8.35 -5.23
C THR A 121 -13.64 8.79 -4.62
N THR A 122 -14.42 7.83 -4.13
CA THR A 122 -15.48 8.16 -3.18
C THR A 122 -14.82 8.18 -1.81
N SER A 123 -14.87 9.29 -1.10
CA SER A 123 -14.36 9.35 0.26
C SER A 123 -15.50 9.37 1.25
N ILE A 124 -15.21 8.83 2.44
CA ILE A 124 -16.12 8.86 3.57
C ILE A 124 -15.45 9.69 4.65
N LEU A 125 -16.12 10.75 5.08
CA LEU A 125 -15.72 11.55 6.23
C LEU A 125 -16.46 11.02 7.46
N GLY A 126 -15.72 10.67 8.50
CA GLY A 126 -16.28 10.13 9.75
C GLY A 126 -15.83 10.92 10.95
N ALA A 127 -16.73 11.13 11.91
CA ALA A 127 -16.42 11.66 13.22
C ALA A 127 -16.73 10.61 14.30
N ILE A 128 -15.76 10.30 15.15
CA ILE A 128 -15.90 9.34 16.26
C ILE A 128 -15.43 9.96 17.58
N SER A 129 -15.98 9.47 18.68
CA SER A 129 -15.45 9.70 20.04
C SER A 129 -15.38 8.37 20.78
N ALA A 130 -14.92 8.37 22.02
CA ALA A 130 -14.97 7.17 22.85
C ALA A 130 -16.41 6.68 23.15
N ALA A 131 -17.42 7.54 23.00
CA ALA A 131 -18.82 7.13 23.09
C ALA A 131 -19.31 6.41 21.82
N GLY A 132 -18.55 6.47 20.72
CA GLY A 132 -18.86 5.79 19.46
C GLY A 132 -18.90 6.73 18.26
N LEU A 133 -19.58 6.26 17.21
CA LEU A 133 -19.75 6.96 15.95
C LEU A 133 -20.72 8.15 16.12
N ILE A 134 -20.26 9.36 15.78
CA ILE A 134 -21.08 10.56 15.86
C ILE A 134 -21.77 10.81 14.53
N THR A 135 -21.02 10.84 13.43
CA THR A 135 -21.58 11.06 12.10
C THR A 135 -20.67 10.50 11.01
N VAL A 136 -21.28 10.20 9.86
CA VAL A 136 -20.60 9.76 8.63
C VAL A 136 -21.23 10.49 7.45
N ALA A 137 -20.38 11.05 6.59
CA ALA A 137 -20.79 11.70 5.35
C ALA A 137 -20.07 11.09 4.15
N PHE A 138 -20.80 10.91 3.05
CA PHE A 138 -20.24 10.51 1.77
C PHE A 138 -19.84 11.75 0.98
N LEU A 139 -18.58 11.80 0.56
CA LEU A 139 -18.05 12.83 -0.32
C LEU A 139 -17.80 12.20 -1.69
N LYS A 140 -18.61 12.61 -2.66
CA LYS A 140 -18.38 12.26 -4.06
C LYS A 140 -17.47 13.33 -4.66
N ILE A 141 -16.22 12.96 -4.92
CA ILE A 141 -15.29 13.82 -5.65
C ILE A 141 -15.58 13.63 -7.13
N ASP A 142 -16.45 14.46 -7.72
CA ASP A 142 -16.56 14.55 -9.17
C ASP A 142 -15.28 15.20 -9.70
N SER A 143 -14.50 14.42 -10.43
CA SER A 143 -13.33 14.89 -11.17
C SER A 143 -13.78 15.91 -12.22
N ARG A 144 -13.43 17.19 -12.03
CA ARG A 144 -13.39 18.18 -13.11
C ARG A 144 -12.25 17.89 -14.07
#